data_AF-A0A7H4MFA1-F1
#
_entry.id   AF-A0A7H4MFA1-F1
#
_cell.length_a   1.000
_cell.length_b   1.000
_cell.length_c   1.000
_cell.angle_alpha   90.00
_cell.angle_beta   90.00
_cell.angle_gamma   90.00
#
_symmetry.space_group_name_H-M   'P 1'
#
loop_
_entity.id
_entity.type
_entity.pdbx_description
1 polymer ?
#
loop_
_entity_poly.entity_id
_entity_poly.type
_entity_poly.pdbx_seq_one_letter_code
_entity_poly.pdbx_strand_id
1 'polypeptide(L)'
;MPFSAGIFAADTPLPSCRQLASQLRVSRNTTALVFESLVNEGYLISRPRSGYYLHPDYHEASPAAVESAPQREAAAPRWGDRLQMTPSQQESILKPAGWMHYRYPFIYGQPDTRQFPLATWRSAAKLAARRGARPGVGHRPY
;
A
#
# COMPACT_ATOMS: atom_id res chain seq x y z
N MET A 1 -9.47 -13.10 -24.01
CA MET A 1 -8.00 -12.89 -24.03
C MET A 1 -7.53 -12.91 -22.58
N PRO A 2 -6.79 -13.94 -22.14
CA PRO A 2 -6.33 -14.05 -20.76
C PRO A 2 -4.96 -13.37 -20.59
N PHE A 3 -4.85 -12.44 -19.64
CA PHE A 3 -3.59 -11.81 -19.21
C PHE A 3 -3.16 -12.47 -17.89
N SER A 4 -2.74 -13.73 -17.94
CA SER A 4 -2.41 -14.51 -16.75
C SER A 4 -1.22 -15.43 -17.02
N ALA A 5 0.00 -14.94 -16.76
CA ALA A 5 1.22 -15.68 -16.39
C ALA A 5 2.41 -14.72 -16.46
N GLY A 6 3.39 -14.88 -15.56
CA GLY A 6 4.54 -13.98 -15.38
C GLY A 6 5.20 -13.54 -16.70
N ILE A 7 5.19 -12.23 -16.95
CA ILE A 7 5.50 -11.67 -18.28
C ILE A 7 7.00 -11.42 -18.47
N PHE A 8 7.79 -11.41 -17.39
CA PHE A 8 9.20 -11.01 -17.44
C PHE A 8 10.10 -12.13 -16.95
N ALA A 9 10.78 -12.80 -17.88
CA ALA A 9 11.87 -13.72 -17.58
C ALA A 9 13.07 -12.95 -16.98
N ALA A 10 13.86 -13.62 -16.14
CA ALA A 10 14.96 -13.05 -15.35
C ALA A 10 15.94 -12.14 -16.13
N ASP A 11 16.12 -12.42 -17.42
CA ASP A 11 17.05 -11.71 -18.30
C ASP A 11 16.37 -10.82 -19.35
N THR A 12 15.05 -10.65 -19.29
CA THR A 12 14.35 -9.72 -20.18
C THR A 12 14.33 -8.33 -19.55
N PRO A 13 14.82 -7.29 -20.24
CA PRO A 13 14.70 -5.93 -19.73
C PRO A 13 13.22 -5.56 -19.62
N LEU A 14 12.84 -4.91 -18.51
CA LEU A 14 11.50 -4.38 -18.35
C LEU A 14 11.22 -3.32 -19.44
N PRO A 15 9.96 -3.15 -19.86
CA PRO A 15 9.59 -2.07 -20.75
C PRO A 15 10.03 -0.74 -20.14
N SER A 16 10.53 0.15 -20.99
CA SER A 16 10.92 1.48 -20.52
C SER A 16 9.74 2.19 -19.85
N CYS A 17 10.01 3.10 -18.89
CA CYS A 17 8.95 3.90 -18.26
C CYS A 17 8.04 4.61 -19.29
N ARG A 18 8.59 4.95 -20.47
CA ARG A 18 7.83 5.58 -21.56
C ARG A 18 6.85 4.60 -22.21
N GLN A 19 7.29 3.39 -22.51
CA GLN A 19 6.45 2.34 -23.11
C GLN A 19 5.35 1.92 -22.13
N LEU A 20 5.70 1.71 -20.86
CA LEU A 20 4.73 1.28 -19.86
C LEU A 20 3.68 2.38 -19.56
N ALA A 21 4.11 3.63 -19.45
CA ALA A 21 3.20 4.77 -19.29
C ALA A 21 2.19 4.88 -20.45
N SER A 22 2.64 4.65 -21.68
CA SER A 22 1.78 4.64 -22.88
C SER A 22 0.78 3.48 -22.85
N GLN A 23 1.22 2.27 -22.50
CA GLN A 23 0.36 1.08 -22.41
C GLN A 23 -0.72 1.21 -21.35
N LEU A 24 -0.38 1.76 -20.18
CA LEU A 24 -1.30 1.94 -19.05
C LEU A 24 -2.10 3.25 -19.12
N ARG A 25 -1.78 4.15 -20.07
CA ARG A 25 -2.33 5.51 -20.17
C ARG A 25 -2.17 6.32 -18.87
N VAL A 26 -1.01 6.20 -18.23
CA VAL A 26 -0.66 6.90 -16.99
C VAL A 26 0.46 7.92 -17.26
N SER A 27 0.59 8.94 -16.41
CA SER A 27 1.69 9.90 -16.49
C SER A 27 3.06 9.22 -16.39
N ARG A 28 4.01 9.71 -17.18
CA ARG A 28 5.42 9.28 -17.13
C ARG A 28 6.03 9.50 -15.74
N ASN A 29 5.69 10.60 -15.07
CA ASN A 29 6.23 10.89 -13.73
C ASN A 29 5.79 9.83 -12.72
N THR A 30 4.53 9.39 -12.78
CA THR A 30 4.02 8.33 -11.91
C THR A 30 4.76 7.02 -12.15
N THR A 31 4.94 6.65 -13.43
CA THR A 31 5.64 5.40 -13.78
C THR A 31 7.11 5.44 -13.36
N ALA A 32 7.77 6.59 -13.46
CA ALA A 32 9.14 6.77 -12.99
C ALA A 32 9.24 6.61 -11.46
N LEU A 33 8.34 7.24 -10.70
CA LEU A 33 8.30 7.11 -9.24
C LEU A 33 8.06 5.68 -8.78
N VAL A 34 7.17 4.95 -9.46
CA VAL A 34 6.92 3.53 -9.15
C VAL A 34 8.18 2.69 -9.41
N PHE A 35 8.87 2.91 -10.52
CA PHE A 35 10.12 2.21 -10.82
C PHE A 35 11.20 2.51 -9.79
N GLU A 36 11.35 3.76 -9.37
CA GLU A 36 12.27 4.15 -8.30
C GLU A 36 11.90 3.47 -6.97
N SER A 37 10.61 3.40 -6.62
CA SER A 37 10.14 2.69 -5.42
C SER A 37 10.47 1.20 -5.49
N LEU A 38 10.17 0.55 -6.61
CA LEU A 38 10.44 -0.88 -6.81
C LEU A 38 11.93 -1.22 -6.77
N VAL A 39 12.80 -0.30 -7.23
CA VAL A 39 14.25 -0.44 -7.07
C VAL A 39 14.65 -0.31 -5.59
N ASN A 40 14.10 0.68 -4.88
CA ASN A 40 14.39 0.88 -3.46
C ASN A 40 13.91 -0.29 -2.58
N GLU A 41 12.77 -0.89 -2.93
CA GLU A 41 12.21 -2.07 -2.27
C GLU A 41 12.95 -3.37 -2.64
N GLY A 42 13.85 -3.33 -3.62
CA GLY A 42 14.67 -4.47 -4.03
C GLY A 42 14.00 -5.42 -5.02
N TYR A 43 12.86 -5.04 -5.61
CA TYR A 43 12.21 -5.83 -6.66
C TYR A 43 12.88 -5.69 -8.02
N LEU A 44 13.47 -4.51 -8.30
CA LEU A 44 14.13 -4.21 -9.57
C LEU A 44 15.60 -3.87 -9.38
N ILE A 45 16.43 -4.29 -10.33
CA ILE A 45 17.84 -3.93 -10.43
C ILE A 45 18.02 -2.94 -11.59
N SER A 46 18.61 -1.79 -11.29
CA SER A 46 19.04 -0.83 -12.31
C SER A 46 20.42 -1.24 -12.84
N ARG A 47 20.52 -1.57 -14.14
CA ARG A 47 21.80 -1.84 -14.81
C ARG A 47 22.19 -0.65 -15.69
N PRO A 48 23.40 -0.07 -15.51
CA PRO A 48 23.85 1.06 -16.32
C PRO A 48 23.77 0.76 -17.83
N ARG A 49 23.15 1.66 -18.60
CA ARG A 49 22.92 1.54 -20.06
C ARG A 49 22.05 0.36 -20.54
N SER A 50 21.53 -0.45 -19.62
CA SER A 50 20.79 -1.68 -19.96
C SER A 50 19.32 -1.65 -19.51
N GLY A 51 18.95 -0.70 -18.63
CA GLY A 51 17.57 -0.52 -18.16
C GLY A 51 17.30 -1.21 -16.83
N TYR A 52 16.03 -1.50 -16.56
CA TYR A 52 15.58 -2.15 -15.34
C TYR A 52 15.36 -3.64 -15.57
N TYR A 53 15.81 -4.46 -14.62
CA TYR A 53 15.68 -5.91 -14.63
C TYR A 53 14.97 -6.35 -13.37
N LEU A 54 14.27 -7.48 -13.43
CA LEU A 54 13.71 -8.10 -12.23
C LEU A 54 14.85 -8.61 -11.36
N HIS A 55 14.76 -8.44 -10.04
CA HIS A 55 15.75 -8.98 -9.13
C HIS A 55 15.73 -10.52 -9.20
N PRO A 56 16.90 -11.20 -9.23
CA PRO A 56 17.00 -12.64 -9.46
C PRO A 56 16.14 -13.43 -8.48
N ASP A 57 16.01 -13.03 -7.22
CA ASP A 57 15.14 -13.73 -6.25
C ASP A 57 13.66 -13.85 -6.65
N TYR A 58 13.19 -13.03 -7.60
CA TYR A 58 11.81 -13.05 -8.10
C TYR A 58 11.67 -13.72 -9.48
N HIS A 59 12.74 -14.32 -10.01
CA HIS A 59 12.72 -15.02 -11.31
C HIS A 59 11.82 -16.26 -11.34
N GLU A 60 11.57 -16.85 -10.17
CA GLU A 60 10.92 -18.15 -10.05
C GLU A 60 9.44 -18.02 -9.72
N ALA A 61 8.73 -17.23 -10.54
CA ALA A 61 7.34 -17.59 -10.83
C ALA A 61 7.39 -18.69 -11.89
N SER A 62 7.81 -19.90 -11.48
CA SER A 62 7.56 -21.09 -12.27
C SER A 62 6.09 -21.05 -12.67
N PRO A 63 5.72 -21.25 -13.94
CA PRO A 63 4.40 -21.72 -14.27
C PRO A 63 4.33 -23.19 -13.82
N ALA A 64 4.56 -23.46 -12.52
CA ALA A 64 3.80 -24.46 -11.83
C ALA A 64 2.38 -24.10 -12.21
N ALA A 65 1.77 -25.02 -12.94
CA ALA A 65 0.62 -24.76 -13.74
C ALA A 65 -0.43 -24.04 -12.91
N VAL A 66 -1.52 -23.66 -13.56
CA VAL A 66 -2.81 -23.64 -12.89
C VAL A 66 -3.18 -25.09 -12.45
N GLU A 67 -2.24 -25.85 -11.89
CA GLU A 67 -2.46 -26.95 -10.99
C GLU A 67 -3.04 -26.28 -9.76
N SER A 68 -4.37 -26.33 -9.74
CA SER A 68 -5.28 -25.94 -8.68
C SER A 68 -4.50 -25.54 -7.44
N ALA A 69 -4.46 -24.23 -7.14
CA ALA A 69 -3.88 -23.70 -5.92
C ALA A 69 -4.08 -24.75 -4.83
N PRO A 70 -3.01 -25.30 -4.22
CA PRO A 70 -3.17 -26.37 -3.24
C PRO A 70 -4.22 -25.84 -2.28
N GLN A 71 -5.31 -26.57 -2.08
CA GLN A 71 -6.49 -26.13 -1.33
C GLN A 71 -6.05 -25.54 0.01
N ARG A 72 -5.64 -24.28 -0.01
CA ARG A 72 -5.07 -23.53 1.11
C ARG A 72 -6.21 -23.11 2.03
N GLU A 73 -7.43 -23.53 1.73
CA GLU A 73 -8.56 -23.57 2.65
C GLU A 73 -8.28 -24.45 3.87
N ALA A 74 -7.36 -25.41 3.80
CA ALA A 74 -6.96 -26.20 4.98
C ALA A 74 -6.04 -25.42 5.95
N ALA A 75 -5.25 -24.47 5.46
CA ALA A 75 -4.32 -23.68 6.26
C ALA A 75 -4.76 -22.22 6.49
N ALA A 76 -5.72 -21.73 5.70
CA ALA A 76 -6.29 -20.40 5.89
C ALA A 76 -7.06 -20.37 7.22
N PRO A 77 -6.81 -19.38 8.09
CA PRO A 77 -7.59 -19.24 9.30
C PRO A 77 -9.07 -19.07 8.94
N ARG A 78 -9.92 -19.94 9.49
CA ARG A 78 -11.37 -19.84 9.37
C ARG A 78 -11.81 -18.61 10.17
N TRP A 79 -11.85 -17.46 9.51
CA TRP A 79 -12.21 -16.19 10.15
C TRP A 79 -13.62 -16.23 10.75
N GLY A 80 -14.55 -17.00 10.17
CA GLY A 80 -15.88 -17.22 10.74
C GLY A 80 -15.85 -17.84 12.14
N ASP A 81 -14.91 -18.76 12.42
CA ASP A 81 -14.78 -19.40 13.73
C ASP A 81 -13.98 -18.55 14.73
N ARG A 82 -13.20 -17.58 14.22
CA ARG A 82 -12.35 -16.69 15.04
C ARG A 82 -13.03 -15.37 15.39
N LEU A 83 -13.98 -14.93 14.57
CA LEU A 83 -14.72 -13.70 14.79
C LEU A 83 -15.92 -14.02 15.69
N GLN A 84 -15.88 -13.51 16.92
CA GLN A 84 -16.98 -13.63 17.90
C GLN A 84 -18.23 -12.83 17.50
N MET A 85 -18.12 -11.98 16.48
CA MET A 85 -19.20 -11.14 15.97
C MET A 85 -19.14 -11.10 14.44
N THR A 86 -20.31 -11.10 13.81
CA THR A 86 -20.45 -10.93 12.36
C THR A 86 -20.46 -9.43 12.06
N PRO A 87 -19.42 -8.84 11.41
CA PRO A 87 -19.32 -7.39 11.28
C PRO A 87 -20.49 -6.75 10.52
N SER A 88 -21.10 -7.47 9.58
CA SER A 88 -22.28 -7.00 8.82
C SER A 88 -23.58 -6.96 9.63
N GLN A 89 -23.62 -7.64 10.78
CA GLN A 89 -24.77 -7.65 11.69
C GLN A 89 -24.58 -6.70 12.88
N GLN A 90 -23.44 -6.01 12.95
CA GLN A 90 -23.21 -5.05 14.02
C GLN A 90 -24.13 -3.85 13.82
N GLU A 91 -25.04 -3.63 14.78
CA GLU A 91 -25.85 -2.42 14.82
C GLU A 91 -24.92 -1.21 14.92
N SER A 92 -24.93 -0.38 13.88
CA SER A 92 -24.24 0.90 13.93
C SER A 92 -24.98 1.79 14.91
N ILE A 93 -24.25 2.42 15.84
CA ILE A 93 -24.81 3.46 16.70
C ILE A 93 -25.25 4.60 15.77
N LEU A 94 -26.55 4.65 15.47
CA LEU A 94 -27.15 5.68 14.65
C LEU A 94 -27.16 6.97 15.47
N LYS A 95 -26.31 7.93 15.08
CA LYS A 95 -26.29 9.26 15.67
C LYS A 95 -27.38 10.10 15.02
N PRO A 96 -28.38 10.59 15.76
CA PRO A 96 -29.43 11.45 15.21
C PRO A 96 -28.82 12.70 14.58
N ALA A 97 -29.42 13.18 13.50
CA ALA A 97 -29.01 14.45 12.90
C ALA A 97 -29.10 15.57 13.95
N GLY A 98 -28.02 16.34 14.11
CA GLY A 98 -27.97 17.46 15.07
C GLY A 98 -27.73 17.08 16.53
N TRP A 99 -27.37 15.84 16.85
CA TRP A 99 -27.10 15.37 18.22
C TRP A 99 -26.13 16.27 19.03
N MET A 100 -25.20 16.95 18.35
CA MET A 100 -24.24 17.88 18.98
C MET A 100 -24.88 19.13 19.61
N HIS A 101 -26.11 19.45 19.22
CA HIS A 101 -26.85 20.62 19.72
C HIS A 101 -27.83 20.29 20.85
N TYR A 102 -27.89 19.03 21.28
CA TYR A 102 -28.73 18.66 22.41
C TYR A 102 -28.18 19.31 23.68
N ARG A 103 -29.09 19.76 24.55
CA ARG A 103 -28.72 20.35 25.84
C ARG A 103 -27.85 19.41 26.69
N TYR A 104 -28.11 18.10 26.56
CA TYR A 104 -27.35 17.03 27.19
C TYR A 104 -27.16 15.86 26.19
N PRO A 105 -26.05 15.81 25.43
CA PRO A 105 -25.83 14.79 24.41
C PRO A 105 -25.18 13.53 25.04
N PHE A 106 -26.00 12.62 25.56
CA PHE A 106 -25.54 11.31 26.06
C PHE A 106 -25.20 10.33 24.93
N ILE A 107 -24.34 10.74 23.99
CA ILE A 107 -23.90 9.92 22.85
C ILE A 107 -22.54 9.31 23.14
N TYR A 108 -22.44 7.98 23.05
CA TYR A 108 -21.22 7.24 23.35
C TYR A 108 -20.07 7.53 22.36
N GLY A 109 -18.83 7.47 22.87
CA GLY A 109 -17.60 7.54 22.07
C GLY A 109 -17.31 8.89 21.40
N GLN A 110 -17.84 10.00 21.94
CA GLN A 110 -17.58 11.34 21.41
C GLN A 110 -16.53 12.05 22.26
N PRO A 111 -15.38 12.45 21.68
CA PRO A 111 -14.47 13.34 22.37
C PRO A 111 -15.13 14.71 22.55
N ASP A 112 -14.93 15.36 23.70
CA ASP A 112 -15.36 16.74 23.89
C ASP A 112 -14.54 17.65 22.97
N THR A 113 -15.21 18.23 21.98
CA THR A 113 -14.58 19.09 20.96
C THR A 113 -14.03 20.39 21.54
N ARG A 114 -14.49 20.83 22.73
CA ARG A 114 -13.98 22.03 23.41
C ARG A 114 -12.73 21.73 24.24
N GLN A 115 -12.59 20.50 24.73
CA GLN A 115 -11.43 20.09 25.53
C GLN A 115 -10.31 19.49 24.68
N PHE A 116 -10.61 19.07 23.44
CA PHE A 116 -9.61 18.51 22.56
C PHE A 116 -8.61 19.58 22.08
N PRO A 117 -7.29 19.42 22.33
CA PRO A 117 -6.28 20.44 22.03
C PRO A 117 -5.86 20.41 20.55
N LEU A 118 -6.77 20.82 19.67
CA LEU A 118 -6.61 20.80 18.21
C LEU A 118 -5.34 21.53 17.74
N ALA A 119 -5.00 22.67 18.34
CA ALA A 119 -3.82 23.45 17.98
C ALA A 119 -2.51 22.71 18.27
N THR A 120 -2.39 22.14 19.48
CA THR A 120 -1.20 21.39 19.91
C THR A 120 -1.05 20.11 19.10
N TRP A 121 -2.16 19.40 18.85
CA TRP A 121 -2.15 18.20 18.02
C TRP A 121 -1.68 18.49 16.59
N ARG A 122 -2.16 19.59 15.97
CA ARG A 122 -1.71 20.03 14.64
C ARG A 122 -0.21 20.35 14.62
N SER A 123 0.29 21.02 15.65
CA SER A 123 1.73 21.33 15.78
C SER A 123 2.58 20.07 15.91
N ALA A 124 2.15 19.12 16.74
CA ALA A 124 2.83 17.83 16.92
C ALA A 124 2.82 17.01 15.63
N ALA A 125 1.69 16.92 14.92
CA ALA A 125 1.57 16.21 13.64
C ALA A 125 2.50 16.81 12.58
N LYS A 126 2.55 18.15 12.47
CA LYS A 126 3.50 18.84 11.57
C LYS A 126 4.95 18.56 11.93
N LEU A 127 5.30 18.54 13.22
CA LEU A 127 6.65 18.23 13.69
C LEU A 127 7.04 16.79 13.35
N ALA A 128 6.14 15.83 13.53
CA ALA A 128 6.35 14.42 13.19
C ALA A 128 6.55 14.24 11.67
N ALA A 129 5.70 14.84 10.84
CA ALA A 129 5.84 14.79 9.37
C ALA A 129 7.18 15.37 8.90
N ARG A 130 7.66 16.45 9.52
CA ARG A 130 8.98 17.04 9.25
C ARG A 130 10.15 16.12 9.63
N ARG A 131 9.98 15.28 10.67
CA ARG A 131 11.01 14.31 11.09
C ARG A 131 11.05 13.07 10.19
N GLY A 132 9.91 12.70 9.58
CA GLY A 132 9.84 11.65 8.55
C GLY A 132 10.35 12.09 7.17
N ALA A 133 10.41 13.39 6.90
CA ALA A 133 10.93 13.97 5.66
C ALA A 133 12.44 14.27 5.75
N ARG A 134 13.25 13.31 6.24
CA ARG A 134 14.71 13.36 6.05
C ARG A 134 15.03 12.75 4.68
N PRO A 135 15.37 13.55 3.65
CA PRO A 135 16.05 13.00 2.49
C PRO A 135 17.37 12.40 2.99
N GLY A 136 17.57 11.13 2.68
CA GLY A 136 18.86 10.50 2.91
C GLY A 136 19.95 11.16 2.08
N VAL A 137 21.17 10.77 2.43
CA VAL A 137 22.42 10.84 1.68
C VAL A 137 23.39 11.97 2.05
N GLY A 138 24.54 11.52 2.53
CA GLY A 138 25.81 12.23 2.51
C GLY A 138 26.99 11.34 2.92
N HIS A 139 27.04 10.07 2.50
CA HIS A 139 28.25 9.26 2.63
C HIS A 139 29.25 9.73 1.56
N ARG A 140 30.35 10.37 1.99
CA ARG A 140 31.50 10.67 1.14
C ARG A 140 32.51 9.52 1.27
N PRO A 141 32.95 8.88 0.18
CA PRO A 141 34.20 8.14 0.20
C PRO A 141 35.39 9.09 0.13
N TYR A 142 36.47 8.74 0.82
CA TYR A 142 37.82 9.25 0.57
C TYR A 142 38.41 8.55 -0.65
#